data_AF-A0AA88NSN2-F1
#
_entry.id   AF-A0AA88NSN2-F1
#
_cell.length_a   1.000
_cell.length_b   1.000
_cell.length_c   1.000
_cell.angle_alpha   90.00
_cell.angle_beta   90.00
_cell.angle_gamma   90.00
#
_symmetry.space_group_name_H-M   'P 1'
#
loop_
_entity.id
_entity.type
_entity.pdbx_description
1 polymer ?
#
loop_
_entity_poly.entity_id
_entity_poly.type
_entity_poly.pdbx_seq_one_letter_code
_entity_poly.pdbx_strand_id
1 'polypeptide(L)' 'MFCRLKEFKAALLEVFRAAHAQSVGMNALMGEINKDRSAPFGKPEIQAALARMQDDNQVMVADDIIFSFKEDGKREWRK' A
#
# COMPACT_ATOMS: atom_id res chain seq x y z
N MET A 1 -14.64 -2.25 -16.11
CA MET A 1 -14.64 -1.09 -15.19
C MET A 1 -14.04 -1.58 -13.87
N PHE A 2 -12.72 -1.44 -13.69
CA PHE A 2 -12.05 -1.93 -12.49
C PHE A 2 -12.38 -0.99 -11.32
N CYS A 3 -12.68 -1.57 -10.15
CA CYS A 3 -12.87 -0.78 -8.93
C CYS A 3 -11.53 -0.11 -8.58
N ARG A 4 -11.53 1.19 -8.37
CA ARG A 4 -10.33 1.98 -8.09
C ARG A 4 -9.49 1.48 -6.92
N LEU A 5 -10.15 0.94 -5.89
CA LEU A 5 -9.48 0.25 -4.77
C LEU A 5 -8.69 -0.99 -5.21
N LYS A 6 -9.20 -1.77 -6.19
CA LYS A 6 -8.49 -2.94 -6.72
C LYS A 6 -7.24 -2.51 -7.49
N GLU A 7 -7.33 -1.43 -8.25
CA GLU A 7 -6.17 -0.84 -8.94
C GLU A 7 -5.11 -0.37 -7.93
N PHE A 8 -5.53 0.29 -6.85
CA PHE A 8 -4.63 0.70 -5.78
C PHE A 8 -3.95 -0.50 -5.12
N LYS A 9 -4.71 -1.55 -4.75
CA LYS A 9 -4.17 -2.77 -4.14
C LYS A 9 -3.11 -3.44 -5.03
N ALA A 10 -3.36 -3.52 -6.34
CA ALA A 10 -2.41 -4.08 -7.29
C ALA A 10 -1.12 -3.24 -7.39
N ALA A 11 -1.27 -1.91 -7.48
CA ALA A 11 -0.15 -1.01 -7.59
C ALA A 11 0.71 -0.98 -6.32
N LEU A 12 0.09 -0.97 -5.14
CA LEU A 12 0.81 -1.04 -3.86
C LEU A 12 1.62 -2.34 -3.73
N LEU A 13 1.06 -3.48 -4.17
CA LEU A 13 1.79 -4.75 -4.20
C LEU A 13 3.02 -4.70 -5.12
N GLU A 14 2.89 -4.04 -6.27
CA GLU A 14 4.01 -3.85 -7.20
C GLU A 14 5.11 -2.98 -6.59
N VAL A 15 4.76 -1.92 -5.86
CA VAL A 15 5.72 -1.09 -5.12
C VAL A 15 6.54 -1.92 -4.13
N PHE A 16 5.90 -2.78 -3.32
CA PHE A 16 6.62 -3.65 -2.38
C PHE A 16 7.57 -4.63 -3.10
N ARG A 17 7.09 -5.23 -4.20
CA ARG A 17 7.88 -6.17 -5.02
C ARG A 17 9.09 -5.49 -5.66
N ALA A 18 8.89 -4.33 -6.28
CA ALA A 18 9.96 -3.57 -6.94
C ALA A 18 11.00 -3.06 -5.94
N ALA A 19 10.57 -2.65 -4.74
CA ALA A 19 11.46 -2.22 -3.67
C ALA A 19 12.16 -3.39 -2.96
N HIS A 20 11.77 -4.64 -3.22
CA HIS A 20 12.18 -5.82 -2.45
C HIS A 20 12.04 -5.59 -0.92
N ALA A 21 10.96 -4.90 -0.53
CA ALA A 21 10.78 -4.41 0.83
C ALA A 21 9.39 -4.79 1.38
N GLN A 22 9.32 -4.99 2.70
CA GLN A 22 8.05 -5.24 3.40
C GLN A 22 7.37 -3.96 3.89
N SER A 23 8.07 -2.83 3.82
CA SER A 23 7.57 -1.52 4.20
C SER A 23 7.93 -0.46 3.17
N VAL A 24 7.10 0.57 3.07
CA VAL A 24 7.33 1.73 2.21
C VAL A 24 6.83 2.98 2.90
N GLY A 25 7.61 4.07 2.85
CA GLY A 25 7.19 5.36 3.36
C GLY A 25 6.14 6.02 2.45
N MET A 26 5.20 6.77 3.01
CA MET A 26 4.10 7.41 2.31
C MET A 26 4.56 8.26 1.12
N ASN A 27 5.65 9.01 1.29
CA ASN A 27 6.19 9.86 0.22
C ASN A 27 6.74 9.02 -0.95
N ALA A 28 7.47 7.95 -0.65
CA ALA A 28 7.97 7.02 -1.67
C ALA A 28 6.81 6.29 -2.37
N LEU A 29 5.81 5.85 -1.60
CA LEU A 29 4.60 5.25 -2.14
C LEU A 29 3.88 6.19 -3.11
N MET A 30 3.66 7.45 -2.73
CA MET A 30 2.98 8.44 -3.58
C MET A 30 3.73 8.71 -4.88
N GLY A 31 5.06 8.71 -4.85
CA GLY A 31 5.88 8.82 -6.05
C GLY A 31 5.74 7.60 -6.95
N GLU A 32 5.97 6.41 -6.40
CA GLU A 32 6.01 5.17 -7.20
C GLU A 32 4.63 4.76 -7.72
N ILE A 33 3.56 4.89 -6.93
CA ILE A 33 2.22 4.44 -7.33
C ILE A 33 1.60 5.29 -8.44
N ASN A 34 2.04 6.54 -8.56
CA ASN A 34 1.58 7.51 -9.55
C ASN A 34 2.54 7.66 -10.74
N LYS A 35 3.70 7.00 -10.68
CA LYS A 35 4.68 7.01 -11.76
C LYS A 35 4.05 6.45 -13.04
N ASP A 36 4.22 7.20 -14.13
CA ASP A 36 3.71 6.87 -15.47
C ASP A 36 2.19 6.59 -15.55
N ARG A 37 1.41 7.04 -14.55
CA ARG A 37 -0.02 6.77 -14.45
C ARG A 37 -0.83 7.94 -15.02
N SER A 38 -1.62 7.67 -16.07
CA SER A 38 -2.50 8.66 -16.71
C SER A 38 -3.58 9.23 -15.75
N ALA A 39 -4.05 8.42 -14.81
CA ALA A 39 -5.00 8.82 -13.75
C ALA A 39 -4.37 8.58 -12.36
N PRO A 40 -3.59 9.54 -11.83
CA PRO A 40 -2.91 9.41 -10.55
C PRO A 40 -3.90 9.32 -9.37
N PHE A 41 -3.50 8.63 -8.32
CA PHE A 41 -4.22 8.59 -7.06
C PHE A 41 -3.98 9.87 -6.26
N GLY A 42 -5.06 10.50 -5.80
CA GLY A 42 -4.98 11.66 -4.91
C GLY A 42 -4.63 11.25 -3.48
N LYS A 43 -4.05 12.16 -2.69
CA LYS A 43 -3.77 11.89 -1.26
C LYS A 43 -5.00 11.40 -0.45
N PRO A 44 -6.20 12.01 -0.57
CA PRO A 44 -7.39 11.52 0.14
C PRO A 44 -7.79 10.10 -0.29
N GLU A 45 -7.61 9.79 -1.56
CA GLU A 45 -7.92 8.48 -2.14
C GLU A 45 -6.94 7.41 -1.66
N ILE A 46 -5.65 7.72 -1.63
CA ILE A 46 -4.60 6.85 -1.07
C ILE A 46 -4.89 6.57 0.41
N GLN A 47 -5.21 7.61 1.19
CA GLN A 47 -5.53 7.46 2.61
C GLN A 47 -6.78 6.59 2.82
N ALA A 48 -7.85 6.81 2.05
CA ALA A 48 -9.07 6.00 2.12
C ALA A 48 -8.81 4.53 1.74
N ALA A 49 -7.99 4.29 0.71
CA ALA A 49 -7.62 2.95 0.28
C ALA A 49 -6.79 2.23 1.36
N LEU A 50 -5.80 2.90 1.94
CA LEU A 50 -4.99 2.36 3.04
C LEU A 50 -5.83 2.10 4.30
N ALA A 51 -6.76 3.00 4.66
CA ALA A 51 -7.68 2.79 5.76
C ALA A 51 -8.53 1.52 5.56
N ARG A 52 -9.07 1.32 4.34
CA ARG A 52 -9.82 0.10 4.02
C ARG A 52 -8.93 -1.15 4.08
N MET A 53 -7.68 -1.06 3.61
CA MET A 53 -6.74 -2.17 3.67
C MET A 53 -6.30 -2.51 5.10
N GLN A 54 -6.24 -1.54 6.00
CA GLN A 54 -6.02 -1.77 7.43
C GLN A 54 -7.21 -2.50 8.07
N ASP A 55 -8.44 -2.07 7.76
CA ASP A 55 -9.67 -2.74 8.20
C ASP A 55 -9.75 -4.20 7.72
N ASP A 56 -9.33 -4.43 6.46
CA ASP A 56 -9.20 -5.77 5.87
C ASP A 56 -7.99 -6.59 6.42
N ASN A 57 -7.22 -6.06 7.38
CA ASN A 57 -5.98 -6.65 7.93
C ASN A 57 -4.96 -7.03 6.85
N GLN A 58 -4.82 -6.20 5.81
CA GLN A 58 -3.90 -6.43 4.68
C GLN A 58 -2.60 -5.64 4.81
N VAL A 59 -2.65 -4.51 5.52
CA VAL A 59 -1.50 -3.65 5.80
C VAL A 59 -1.61 -3.08 7.21
N MET A 60 -0.48 -2.62 7.74
CA MET A 60 -0.42 -1.71 8.88
C MET A 60 0.10 -0.35 8.39
N VAL A 61 -0.39 0.74 8.97
CA VAL A 61 0.17 2.07 8.76
C VAL A 61 0.58 2.66 10.10
N ALA A 62 1.85 3.02 10.25
CA ALA A 62 2.40 3.68 11.44
C ALA A 62 3.51 4.66 11.03
N ASP A 63 3.52 5.85 11.62
CA ASP A 63 4.53 6.90 11.34
C ASP A 63 4.75 7.18 9.85
N ASP A 64 3.65 7.27 9.08
CA ASP A 64 3.67 7.42 7.61
C ASP A 64 4.40 6.27 6.87
N ILE A 65 4.59 5.12 7.50
CA ILE A 65 5.15 3.90 6.92
C ILE A 65 4.03 2.87 6.76
N ILE A 66 3.93 2.29 5.55
CA ILE A 66 2.98 1.23 5.22
C ILE A 66 3.74 -0.09 5.27
N PHE A 67 3.27 -1.04 6.07
CA PHE A 67 3.81 -2.40 6.18
C PHE A 67 2.84 -3.40 5.56
N SER A 68 3.35 -4.32 4.73
CA SER A 68 2.53 -5.38 4.13
C SER A 68 2.53 -6.64 5.01
N PHE A 69 1.38 -7.29 5.15
CA PHE A 69 1.27 -8.58 5.88
C PHE A 69 1.44 -9.81 4.98
N LYS A 70 1.76 -9.60 3.71
CA LYS A 70 1.91 -10.68 2.72
C LYS A 70 3.36 -10.75 2.25
N GLU A 71 4.26 -11.25 3.08
CA GLU A 71 5.20 -12.33 2.71
C GLU A 71 5.95 -12.88 3.94
N ASP A 72 6.13 -14.21 3.91
CA ASP A 72 6.47 -15.15 4.99
C ASP A 72 5.37 -15.35 6.05
N GLY A 73 4.91 -16.60 6.21
CA GLY A 73 3.78 -17.04 7.04
C GLY A 73 3.90 -16.83 8.56
N LYS A 74 4.54 -15.76 9.01
CA LYS A 74 4.67 -15.35 10.41
C LYS A 74 3.90 -14.07 10.64
N ARG A 75 2.59 -14.22 10.93
CA ARG A 75 1.88 -13.19 11.68
C ARG A 75 2.38 -13.23 13.11
N GLU A 76 3.43 -12.48 13.42
CA GLU A 76 3.83 -12.24 14.80
C GLU A 76 3.98 -10.74 15.02
N TRP A 77 3.05 -10.16 15.75
CA TRP A 77 3.29 -8.92 16.47
C TRP A 77 3.55 -9.31 17.92
N ARG A 78 4.80 -9.15 18.37
CA ARG A 78 5.08 -9.13 19.80
C ARG A 78 4.34 -7.93 20.40
N LYS A 79 3.61 -8.22 21.47
CA LYS A 79 2.93 -7.26 22.35
C LYS A 79 3.89 -6.20 22.86
#